data_AF-A0A9E1E3E9-F1
#
_entry.id   AF-A0A9E1E3E9-F1
#
_cell.length_a   1.000
_cell.length_b   1.000
_cell.length_c   1.000
_cell.angle_alpha   90.00
_cell.angle_beta   90.00
_cell.angle_gamma   90.00
#
_symmetry.space_group_name_H-M   'P 1'
#
loop_
_entity.id
_entity.type
_entity.pdbx_description
1 polymer ?
#
loop_
_entity_poly.entity_id
_entity_poly.type
_entity_poly.pdbx_seq_one_letter_code
_entity_poly.pdbx_strand_id
1 'polypeptide(L)'
;MDNRQLKILKYIYDTPRTFSNIKNKFHLDDAALRNLLNGDDNFIDYYNGVQQGKNFDENSIVASNLGRAFIDLHKRKNITDFLPMILSTIAIIISIASFVTPYIT
;
A
#
# COMPACT_ATOMS: atom_id res chain seq x y z
N MET A 1 -2.76 3.31 -10.90
CA MET A 1 -2.87 4.33 -9.85
C MET A 1 -2.53 5.70 -10.42
N ASP A 2 -3.47 6.64 -10.34
CA ASP A 2 -3.30 8.04 -10.76
C ASP A 2 -2.33 8.79 -9.84
N ASN A 3 -1.70 9.84 -10.36
CA ASN A 3 -0.76 10.69 -9.63
C ASN A 3 -1.43 11.36 -8.41
N ARG A 4 -2.74 11.64 -8.47
CA ARG A 4 -3.49 12.14 -7.30
C ARG A 4 -3.67 11.08 -6.22
N GLN A 5 -4.01 9.84 -6.60
CA GLN A 5 -4.10 8.72 -5.67
C GLN A 5 -2.74 8.44 -4.99
N LEU A 6 -1.64 8.48 -5.75
CA LEU A 6 -0.29 8.36 -5.20
C LEU A 6 0.04 9.43 -4.17
N LYS A 7 -0.37 10.68 -4.40
CA LYS A 7 -0.17 11.77 -3.44
C LYS A 7 -0.98 11.58 -2.16
N ILE A 8 -2.23 11.12 -2.28
CA ILE A 8 -3.07 10.79 -1.12
C ILE A 8 -2.45 9.64 -0.33
N LEU A 9 -2.03 8.56 -1.01
CA LEU A 9 -1.40 7.41 -0.37
C LEU A 9 -0.12 7.79 0.36
N LYS A 10 0.73 8.64 -0.23
CA LYS A 10 1.91 9.21 0.45
C LYS A 10 1.55 10.05 1.67
N TYR A 11 0.44 10.79 1.63
CA TYR A 11 0.01 11.65 2.72
C TYR A 11 -0.52 10.86 3.94
N ILE A 12 -1.11 9.70 3.72
CA ILE A 12 -1.63 8.80 4.78
C ILE A 12 -0.64 7.70 5.19
N TYR A 13 0.51 7.60 4.52
CA TYR A 13 1.53 6.57 4.76
C TYR A 13 2.12 6.68 6.18
N ASP A 14 2.54 7.86 6.60
CA ASP A 14 3.19 8.06 7.90
C ASP A 14 2.19 8.26 9.04
N THR A 15 0.98 8.75 8.74
CA THR A 15 -0.01 9.04 9.77
C THR A 15 -1.42 8.84 9.23
N PRO A 16 -2.31 8.14 9.96
CA PRO A 16 -3.73 8.08 9.64
C PRO A 16 -4.33 9.49 9.44
N ARG A 17 -5.25 9.63 8.48
CA ARG A 17 -5.94 10.90 8.20
C ARG A 17 -7.43 10.66 8.04
N THR A 18 -8.24 11.57 8.56
CA THR A 18 -9.69 11.51 8.32
C THR A 18 -10.01 11.88 6.87
N PHE A 19 -11.19 11.45 6.40
CA PHE A 19 -11.71 11.82 5.09
C PHE A 19 -11.72 13.35 4.89
N SER A 20 -12.10 14.11 5.93
CA SER A 20 -12.10 15.58 5.92
C SER A 20 -10.69 16.17 5.76
N ASN A 21 -9.68 15.61 6.44
CA ASN A 21 -8.29 16.08 6.29
C ASN A 21 -7.79 15.89 4.85
N ILE A 22 -8.06 14.73 4.24
CA ILE A 22 -7.65 14.44 2.86
C ILE A 22 -8.39 15.39 1.91
N LYS A 23 -9.71 15.54 2.09
CA LYS A 23 -10.53 16.44 1.29
C LYS A 23 -9.99 17.87 1.26
N ASN A 24 -9.75 18.42 2.45
CA ASN A 24 -9.27 19.79 2.60
C ASN A 24 -7.85 19.96 2.06
N LYS A 25 -6.97 18.97 2.25
CA LYS A 25 -5.58 19.02 1.78
C LYS A 25 -5.47 18.99 0.26
N PHE A 26 -6.34 18.25 -0.42
CA PHE A 26 -6.30 18.05 -1.86
C PHE A 26 -7.36 18.84 -2.63
N HIS A 27 -8.15 19.67 -1.94
CA HIS A 27 -9.23 20.48 -2.51
C HIS A 27 -10.20 19.64 -3.35
N LEU A 28 -10.60 18.49 -2.82
CA LEU A 28 -11.54 17.58 -3.46
C LEU A 28 -12.95 17.81 -2.92
N ASP A 29 -13.96 17.42 -3.70
CA ASP A 29 -15.30 17.19 -3.16
C ASP A 29 -15.45 15.74 -2.67
N ASP A 30 -16.56 15.44 -1.99
CA ASP A 30 -16.78 14.13 -1.37
C ASP A 30 -16.90 13.01 -2.43
N ALA A 31 -17.47 13.30 -3.61
CA ALA A 31 -17.64 12.32 -4.68
C ALA A 31 -16.31 12.00 -5.36
N ALA A 32 -15.51 13.02 -5.66
CA ALA A 32 -14.18 12.90 -6.23
C ALA A 32 -13.24 12.12 -5.29
N LEU A 33 -13.27 12.41 -3.98
CA LEU A 33 -12.46 11.66 -3.02
C LEU A 33 -12.93 10.20 -2.91
N ARG A 34 -14.25 9.94 -2.84
CA ARG A 34 -14.77 8.55 -2.82
C ARG A 34 -14.37 7.77 -4.07
N ASN A 35 -14.46 8.38 -5.26
CA ASN A 35 -14.03 7.74 -6.50
C ASN A 35 -12.54 7.42 -6.50
N LEU A 36 -11.70 8.31 -5.95
CA LEU A 36 -10.26 8.09 -5.85
C LEU A 36 -9.90 6.99 -4.84
N LEU A 37 -10.68 6.81 -3.78
CA LEU A 37 -10.46 5.79 -2.75
C LEU A 37 -11.02 4.42 -3.18
N ASN A 38 -12.23 4.37 -3.75
CA ASN A 38 -12.87 3.12 -4.21
C ASN A 38 -12.17 2.47 -5.40
N GLY A 39 -11.36 3.23 -6.16
CA GLY A 39 -10.61 2.68 -7.29
C GLY A 39 -9.48 1.72 -6.89
N ASP A 40 -9.11 1.66 -5.61
CA ASP A 40 -7.87 1.04 -5.12
C ASP A 40 -8.02 0.51 -3.67
N ASP A 41 -9.11 -0.22 -3.40
CA ASP A 41 -9.44 -0.82 -2.07
C ASP A 41 -8.32 -1.70 -1.48
N ASN A 42 -7.32 -2.10 -2.28
CA ASN A 42 -6.19 -2.89 -1.81
C ASN A 42 -5.06 -2.05 -1.17
N PHE A 43 -5.01 -0.73 -1.40
CA PHE A 43 -3.88 0.13 -0.96
C PHE A 43 -4.20 0.97 0.29
N ILE A 44 -5.46 1.04 0.69
CA ILE A 44 -5.92 1.80 1.84
C ILE A 44 -6.76 0.89 2.74
N ASP A 45 -6.72 1.13 4.04
CA ASP A 45 -7.62 0.51 5.01
C ASP A 45 -8.36 1.62 5.78
N TYR A 46 -9.56 1.29 6.26
CA TYR A 46 -10.30 2.15 7.19
C TYR A 46 -9.96 1.72 8.62
N TYR A 47 -9.43 2.65 9.39
CA TYR A 47 -9.07 2.43 10.78
C TYR A 47 -10.32 2.35 11.65
N ASN A 48 -10.71 1.12 12.01
CA ASN A 48 -11.75 0.84 12.99
C ASN A 48 -11.13 0.61 14.38
N GLY A 49 -10.71 1.70 15.01
CA GLY A 49 -10.73 1.92 16.46
C GLY A 49 -9.93 1.03 17.43
N VAL A 50 -9.30 -0.08 17.03
CA VAL A 50 -8.69 -1.00 18.00
C VAL A 50 -7.31 -1.51 17.57
N GLN A 51 -6.39 -0.60 17.23
CA GLN A 51 -4.96 -0.96 17.20
C GLN A 51 -4.13 -0.03 18.09
N GLN A 52 -3.76 -0.58 19.25
CA GLN A 52 -2.58 -0.26 20.05
C GLN A 52 -2.35 1.21 20.41
N GLY A 53 -3.13 1.73 21.36
CA GLY A 53 -2.68 2.81 22.25
C GLY A 53 -2.48 4.19 21.63
N LYS A 54 -3.07 4.47 20.46
CA LYS A 54 -3.10 5.82 19.87
C LYS A 54 -4.54 6.24 19.60
N ASN A 55 -4.95 7.35 20.21
CA ASN A 55 -6.26 7.98 20.01
C ASN A 55 -6.31 8.61 18.62
N PHE A 56 -6.68 7.83 17.61
CA PHE A 56 -7.02 8.36 16.30
C PHE A 56 -8.54 8.53 16.20
N ASP A 57 -8.97 9.54 15.45
CA ASP A 57 -10.40 9.74 15.18
C ASP A 57 -10.97 8.49 14.49
N GLU A 58 -12.10 8.00 15.01
CA GLU A 58 -12.90 6.97 14.37
C GLU A 58 -13.16 7.38 12.90
N ASN A 59 -12.97 6.46 11.95
CA ASN A 59 -13.03 6.70 10.49
C ASN A 59 -11.79 7.34 9.85
N SER A 60 -10.62 7.20 10.48
CA SER A 60 -9.36 7.53 9.84
C SER A 60 -9.02 6.55 8.72
N ILE A 61 -8.45 7.04 7.63
CA ILE A 61 -7.98 6.25 6.49
C ILE A 61 -6.46 6.07 6.66
N VAL A 62 -5.98 4.85 6.47
CA VAL A 62 -4.56 4.48 6.57
C VAL A 62 -4.08 3.79 5.30
N ALA A 63 -2.78 3.88 5.01
CA ALA A 63 -2.20 3.02 3.99
C ALA A 63 -2.19 1.57 4.48
N SER A 64 -2.72 0.66 3.66
CA SER A 64 -2.65 -0.78 3.91
C SER A 64 -1.22 -1.29 3.84
N ASN A 65 -0.97 -2.55 4.21
CA ASN A 65 0.36 -3.17 4.06
C ASN A 65 0.85 -3.15 2.60
N LEU A 66 -0.06 -3.39 1.64
CA LEU A 66 0.25 -3.28 0.21
C LEU A 66 0.50 -1.82 -0.18
N GLY A 67 -0.29 -0.88 0.34
CA GLY A 67 -0.08 0.57 0.13
C GLY A 67 1.29 1.03 0.62
N ARG A 68 1.70 0.57 1.79
CA ARG A 68 3.01 0.86 2.39
C ARG A 68 4.14 0.27 1.56
N ALA A 69 4.05 -1.01 1.20
CA ALA A 69 5.04 -1.66 0.35
C ALA A 69 5.19 -0.97 -1.01
N PHE A 70 4.07 -0.53 -1.60
CA PHE A 70 4.07 0.22 -2.86
C PHE A 70 4.73 1.59 -2.75
N ILE A 71 4.46 2.34 -1.66
CA ILE A 71 5.13 3.61 -1.39
C ILE A 71 6.62 3.42 -1.11
N ASP A 72 7.00 2.36 -0.38
CA ASP A 72 8.41 2.04 -0.12
C ASP A 72 9.14 1.69 -1.42
N LEU A 73 8.47 0.94 -2.31
CA LEU A 73 8.94 0.67 -3.67
C LEU A 73 9.14 1.96 -4.47
N HIS A 74 8.21 2.92 -4.37
CA HIS A 74 8.29 4.22 -5.06
C HIS A 74 9.28 5.21 -4.43
N LYS A 75 9.58 5.09 -3.13
CA LYS A 75 10.57 5.90 -2.43
C LYS A 75 11.99 5.45 -2.76
N ARG A 76 12.20 4.15 -2.97
CA ARG A 76 13.48 3.56 -3.35
C ARG A 76 13.73 3.80 -4.84
N LYS A 77 14.56 4.81 -5.13
CA LYS A 77 14.89 5.23 -6.51
C LYS A 77 15.73 4.20 -7.28
N ASN A 78 16.33 3.21 -6.62
CA ASN A 78 17.29 2.30 -7.24
C ASN A 78 16.79 0.85 -7.21
N ILE A 79 16.81 0.21 -8.38
CA ILE A 79 16.47 -1.21 -8.57
C ILE A 79 17.34 -2.16 -7.73
N THR A 80 18.53 -1.69 -7.31
CA THR A 80 19.45 -2.38 -6.41
C THR A 80 18.86 -2.66 -5.04
N ASP A 81 17.87 -1.88 -4.59
CA ASP A 81 17.24 -2.08 -3.29
C ASP A 81 16.23 -3.24 -3.31
N PHE A 82 15.82 -3.69 -4.51
CA PHE A 82 14.93 -4.84 -4.73
C PHE A 82 15.69 -6.11 -5.07
N LEU A 83 17.01 -6.02 -5.30
CA LEU A 83 17.87 -7.15 -5.63
C LEU A 83 17.71 -8.31 -4.62
N PRO A 84 17.67 -8.08 -3.29
CA PRO A 84 17.52 -9.16 -2.32
C PRO A 84 16.15 -9.87 -2.43
N MET A 85 15.09 -9.10 -2.69
CA MET A 85 13.73 -9.63 -2.84
C MET A 85 13.58 -10.40 -4.16
N ILE A 86 14.14 -9.89 -5.25
CA ILE A 86 14.15 -10.53 -6.57
C ILE A 86 14.96 -11.84 -6.51
N LEU A 87 16.16 -11.82 -5.93
CA LEU A 87 17.00 -13.01 -5.75
C LEU A 87 16.30 -14.08 -4.89
N SER A 88 15.65 -13.66 -3.80
CA SER A 88 14.83 -14.54 -2.94
C SER A 88 13.71 -15.21 -3.74
N THR A 89 12.93 -14.44 -4.51
CA THR A 89 11.82 -14.97 -5.31
C THR A 89 12.30 -15.93 -6.40
N ILE A 90 13.41 -15.62 -7.08
CA ILE A 90 14.02 -16.52 -8.08
C ILE A 90 14.47 -17.83 -7.41
N ALA A 91 15.11 -17.75 -6.23
CA ALA A 91 15.53 -18.94 -5.49
C ALA A 91 14.36 -19.84 -5.08
N ILE A 92 13.23 -19.26 -4.68
CA ILE A 92 12.00 -20.01 -4.38
C ILE A 92 11.46 -20.71 -5.63
N ILE A 93 11.39 -20.01 -6.77
CA ILE A 93 10.93 -20.60 -8.03
C ILE A 93 11.83 -21.77 -8.46
N ILE A 94 13.16 -21.62 -8.38
CA ILE A 94 14.11 -22.69 -8.69
C ILE A 94 13.92 -23.88 -7.74
N SER A 95 13.74 -23.61 -6.44
CA SER A 95 13.51 -24.66 -5.44
C SER A 95 12.23 -25.45 -5.73
N ILE A 96 11.13 -24.77 -6.06
CA ILE A 96 9.87 -25.42 -6.46
C ILE A 96 10.05 -26.21 -7.75
N ALA A 97 10.68 -25.62 -8.78
CA ALA A 97 10.93 -26.31 -10.04
C ALA A 97 11.80 -27.57 -9.86
N SER A 98 12.80 -27.52 -8.98
CA SER A 98 13.64 -28.67 -8.61
C SER A 98 12.88 -29.75 -7.83
N PHE A 99 11.83 -29.37 -7.12
CA PHE A 99 10.98 -30.29 -6.36
C PHE A 99 9.95 -31.00 -7.25
N VAL A 100 9.50 -30.35 -8.33
CA VAL A 100 8.52 -30.90 -9.27
C VAL A 100 9.18 -31.80 -10.34
N THR A 101 10.42 -31.50 -10.74
CA THR A 101 11.15 -32.25 -11.78
C THR A 101 11.32 -33.76 -11.52
N PRO A 102 11.54 -34.28 -10.28
CA PRO A 102 11.64 -35.72 -10.07
C PRO A 102 10.30 -36.49 -10.12
N TYR A 103 9.15 -35.82 -10.26
CA TYR A 103 7.83 -36.46 -10.32
C TYR A 103 7.24 -36.57 -11.74
N ILE A 104 7.99 -36.14 -12.77
CA ILE A 104 7.55 -36.13 -14.19
C ILE A 104 8.34 -37.17 -15.03
N THR A 105 9.04 -38.11 -14.40
CA THR A 105 9.67 -39.27 -15.09
C THR A 105 8.98 -40.55 -14.68
#